data_AF-A0A562BZP5-F1
#
_entry.id   AF-A0A562BZP5-F1
#
_cell.length_a   1.000
_cell.length_b   1.000
_cell.length_c   1.000
_cell.angle_alpha   90.00
_cell.angle_beta   90.00
_cell.angle_gamma   90.00
#
_symmetry.space_group_name_H-M   'P 1'
#
loop_
_entity.id
_entity.type
_entity.pdbx_description
1 polymer ?
#
loop_
_entity_poly.entity_id
_entity_poly.type
_entity_poly.pdbx_seq_one_letter_code
_entity_poly.pdbx_strand_id
1 'polypeptide(L)'
;MFGLAIGTWLKVGAVLAVLGLLAWSHTVIYRAGVNSERRAALERSVDLLRERNATDETIRNMDDADLCRALGGRVSDDGTCQ
;
A
#
# COMPACT_ATOMS: atom_id res chain seq x y z
N MET A 1 -3.86 58.79 15.90
CA MET A 1 -4.23 58.10 14.64
C MET A 1 -3.52 56.75 14.46
N PHE A 2 -2.29 56.55 14.96
CA PHE A 2 -1.53 55.29 14.77
C PHE A 2 -2.01 54.07 15.57
N GLY A 3 -2.73 54.24 16.69
CA GLY A 3 -3.17 53.13 17.56
C GLY A 3 -4.27 52.24 16.97
N LEU A 4 -5.17 52.81 16.14
CA LEU A 4 -6.23 52.04 15.47
C LEU A 4 -5.66 51.15 14.35
N ALA A 5 -4.58 51.59 13.71
CA ALA A 5 -3.91 50.83 12.65
C ALA A 5 -3.25 49.56 13.23
N ILE A 6 -2.50 49.69 14.33
CA ILE A 6 -1.79 48.55 14.95
C ILE A 6 -2.75 47.47 15.43
N GLY A 7 -3.86 47.84 16.07
CA GLY A 7 -4.86 46.87 16.52
C GLY A 7 -5.57 46.14 15.37
N THR A 8 -5.71 46.81 14.22
CA THR A 8 -6.31 46.21 13.01
C THR A 8 -5.32 45.22 12.37
N TRP A 9 -4.05 45.59 12.26
CA TRP A 9 -2.99 44.72 11.75
C TRP A 9 -2.78 43.47 12.63
N LEU A 10 -2.89 43.59 13.95
CA LEU A 10 -2.84 42.45 14.88
C LEU A 10 -3.97 41.44 14.62
N LYS A 11 -5.20 41.92 14.41
CA LYS A 11 -6.35 41.06 14.10
C LYS A 11 -6.19 40.35 12.76
N VAL A 12 -5.72 41.07 11.74
CA VAL A 12 -5.44 40.49 10.42
C VAL A 12 -4.36 39.42 10.52
N GLY A 13 -3.27 39.69 11.26
CA GLY A 13 -2.21 38.72 11.49
C GLY A 13 -2.71 37.46 12.21
N ALA A 14 -3.56 37.61 13.22
CA ALA A 14 -4.17 36.49 13.93
C ALA A 14 -5.04 35.62 13.02
N VAL A 15 -5.88 36.23 12.18
CA VAL A 15 -6.72 35.50 11.22
C VAL A 15 -5.86 34.74 10.20
N LEU A 16 -4.83 35.38 9.66
CA LEU A 16 -3.92 34.72 8.71
C LEU A 16 -3.15 33.57 9.35
N ALA A 17 -2.73 33.70 10.62
CA ALA A 17 -2.07 32.62 11.35
C ALA A 17 -2.99 31.40 11.53
N VAL A 18 -4.26 31.62 11.90
CA VAL A 18 -5.24 30.54 12.05
C VAL A 18 -5.52 29.85 10.71
N LEU A 19 -5.73 30.62 9.64
CA LEU A 19 -5.93 30.06 8.30
C LEU A 19 -4.70 29.30 7.80
N GLY A 20 -3.50 29.81 8.07
CA GLY A 20 -2.24 29.14 7.74
C GLY A 20 -2.09 27.81 8.47
N LEU A 21 -2.41 27.77 9.77
CA LEU A 21 -2.39 26.54 10.56
C LEU A 21 -3.39 25.51 10.07
N LEU A 22 -4.62 25.93 9.71
CA LEU A 22 -5.64 25.06 9.14
C LEU A 22 -5.21 24.51 7.77
N ALA A 23 -4.68 25.34 6.89
CA ALA A 23 -4.18 24.89 5.60
C ALA A 23 -3.01 23.89 5.76
N TRP A 24 -2.10 24.17 6.70
CA TRP A 24 -1.00 23.27 7.00
C TRP A 24 -1.48 21.93 7.57
N SER A 25 -2.40 21.92 8.54
CA SER A 25 -2.93 20.68 9.12
C SER A 25 -3.63 19.81 8.06
N HIS A 26 -4.45 20.42 7.20
CA HIS A 26 -5.11 19.70 6.12
C HIS A 26 -4.12 19.11 5.09
N THR A 27 -3.07 19.85 4.73
CA THR A 27 -2.06 19.34 3.78
C THR A 27 -1.22 18.20 4.37
N VAL A 28 -0.91 18.25 5.67
CA VAL A 28 -0.21 17.16 6.37
C VAL A 28 -1.06 15.88 6.39
N ILE A 29 -2.34 16.00 6.76
CA ILE A 29 -3.26 14.85 6.81
C ILE A 29 -3.48 14.27 5.40
N TYR A 30 -3.68 15.12 4.41
CA TYR A 30 -3.87 14.68 3.02
C TYR A 30 -2.65 13.92 2.48
N ARG A 31 -1.44 14.42 2.75
CA ARG A 31 -0.20 13.73 2.37
C ARG A 31 -0.01 12.40 3.10
N ALA A 32 -0.43 12.32 4.36
CA ALA A 32 -0.41 11.07 5.12
C ALA A 32 -1.32 10.01 4.48
N GLY A 33 -2.53 10.40 4.06
CA GLY A 33 -3.48 9.50 3.38
C GLY A 33 -2.96 8.97 2.04
N VAL A 34 -2.40 9.84 1.19
CA VAL A 34 -1.81 9.42 -0.10
C VAL A 34 -0.65 8.44 0.11
N ASN A 35 0.17 8.68 1.13
CA ASN A 35 1.28 7.78 1.46
C ASN A 35 0.79 6.45 2.03
N SER A 36 -0.28 6.42 2.82
CA SER A 36 -0.85 5.17 3.33
C SER A 36 -1.45 4.32 2.22
N GLU A 37 -2.14 4.94 1.25
CA GLU A 37 -2.71 4.21 0.12
C GLU A 37 -1.62 3.60 -0.77
N ARG A 38 -0.56 4.37 -1.07
CA ARG A 38 0.58 3.86 -1.85
C ARG A 38 1.30 2.72 -1.15
N ARG A 39 1.44 2.79 0.18
CA ARG A 39 2.03 1.71 0.98
C ARG A 39 1.16 0.47 0.99
N ALA A 40 -0.16 0.62 1.16
CA ALA A 40 -1.11 -0.50 1.13
C ALA A 40 -1.14 -1.19 -0.24
N ALA A 41 -1.02 -0.44 -1.34
CA ALA A 41 -0.90 -1.01 -2.68
C ALA A 41 0.40 -1.80 -2.85
N LEU A 42 1.52 -1.29 -2.33
CA LEU A 42 2.81 -1.97 -2.37
C LEU A 42 2.78 -3.26 -1.52
N GLU A 43 2.25 -3.19 -0.31
CA GLU A 43 2.16 -4.31 0.63
C GLU A 43 1.35 -5.47 0.02
N ARG A 44 0.18 -5.16 -0.57
CA ARG A 44 -0.62 -6.17 -1.29
C ARG A 44 0.14 -6.84 -2.43
N SER A 45 1.01 -6.12 -3.14
CA SER A 45 1.81 -6.71 -4.22
C SER A 45 2.91 -7.65 -3.69
N VAL A 46 3.51 -7.32 -2.55
CA VAL A 46 4.52 -8.15 -1.89
C VAL A 46 3.89 -9.42 -1.33
N ASP A 47 2.71 -9.34 -0.74
CA ASP A 47 1.99 -10.51 -0.22
C ASP A 47 1.65 -11.50 -1.33
N LEU A 48 1.15 -11.03 -2.48
CA LEU A 48 0.90 -11.87 -3.64
C LEU A 48 2.17 -12.57 -4.14
N LEU A 49 3.32 -11.87 -4.12
CA LEU A 49 4.60 -12.48 -4.51
C LEU A 49 5.06 -13.53 -3.49
N ARG A 50 4.87 -13.30 -2.19
CA ARG A 50 5.17 -14.29 -1.14
C ARG A 50 4.32 -15.56 -1.31
N GLU A 51 3.02 -15.40 -1.53
CA GLU A 51 2.08 -16.51 -1.74
C GLU A 51 2.49 -17.36 -2.95
N ARG A 52 2.83 -16.70 -4.07
CA ARG A 52 3.29 -17.39 -5.28
C ARG A 52 4.61 -18.10 -5.07
N ASN A 53 5.56 -17.48 -4.37
CA ASN A 53 6.86 -18.10 -4.14
C ASN A 53 6.75 -19.33 -3.23
N ALA A 54 5.89 -19.28 -2.21
CA ALA A 54 5.60 -20.44 -1.35
C ALA A 54 4.92 -21.59 -2.13
N THR A 55 4.01 -21.23 -3.05
CA THR A 55 3.35 -22.21 -3.94
C THR A 55 4.35 -22.82 -4.91
N ASP A 56 5.21 -22.01 -5.54
CA ASP A 56 6.25 -22.48 -6.46
C ASP A 56 7.27 -23.37 -5.76
N GLU A 57 7.66 -23.06 -4.52
CA GLU A 57 8.55 -23.90 -3.73
C GLU A 57 7.89 -25.23 -3.35
N THR A 58 6.59 -25.21 -3.07
CA THR A 58 5.79 -26.43 -2.84
C THR A 58 5.73 -27.28 -4.10
N ILE A 59 5.41 -26.68 -5.26
CA ILE A 59 5.34 -27.37 -6.56
C ILE A 59 6.72 -27.92 -6.95
N ARG A 60 7.79 -27.15 -6.77
CA ARG A 60 9.16 -27.56 -7.13
C ARG A 60 9.66 -28.73 -6.29
N ASN A 61 9.17 -28.87 -5.06
CA ASN A 61 9.50 -29.99 -4.17
C ASN A 61 8.55 -31.18 -4.32
N MET A 62 7.49 -31.07 -5.14
CA MET A 62 6.66 -32.24 -5.50
C MET A 62 7.36 -33.08 -6.55
N ASP A 63 7.26 -34.39 -6.41
CA ASP A 63 7.67 -35.34 -7.44
C ASP A 63 6.72 -35.22 -8.66
N ASP A 64 7.21 -35.49 -9.86
CA ASP A 64 6.44 -35.32 -11.12
C ASP A 64 5.13 -36.14 -11.09
N ALA A 65 5.18 -37.31 -10.44
CA ALA A 65 4.02 -38.18 -10.23
C ALA A 65 3.00 -37.64 -9.22
N ASP A 66 3.45 -36.89 -8.20
CA ASP A 66 2.59 -36.22 -7.22
C ASP A 66 1.97 -34.96 -7.83
N LEU A 67 2.76 -34.18 -8.57
CA LEU A 67 2.28 -33.00 -9.28
C LEU A 67 1.24 -33.37 -10.34
N CYS A 68 1.46 -34.44 -11.10
CA CYS A 68 0.50 -34.94 -12.09
C CYS A 68 -0.85 -35.28 -11.45
N ARG A 69 -0.85 -35.95 -10.30
CA ARG A 69 -2.07 -36.29 -9.54
C ARG A 69 -2.73 -35.05 -8.95
N ALA A 70 -1.96 -34.10 -8.43
CA ALA A 70 -2.48 -32.84 -7.88
C ALA A 70 -3.18 -31.98 -8.94
N LEU A 71 -2.72 -32.06 -10.20
CA LEU A 71 -3.33 -31.38 -11.35
C LEU A 71 -4.52 -32.16 -11.97
N GLY A 72 -4.86 -33.34 -11.43
CA GLY A 72 -5.98 -34.17 -11.89
C GLY A 72 -5.64 -35.13 -13.04
N GLY A 73 -4.36 -35.25 -13.39
CA GLY A 73 -3.85 -36.21 -14.35
C GLY A 73 -3.59 -37.58 -13.71
N ARG A 74 -3.24 -38.54 -14.55
CA ARG A 74 -2.88 -39.91 -14.18
C ARG A 74 -1.50 -40.22 -14.75
N VAL A 75 -0.66 -40.81 -13.90
CA VAL A 75 0.69 -41.22 -14.27
C VAL A 75 0.59 -42.53 -15.04
N SER A 76 1.12 -42.54 -16.26
CA SER A 76 1.20 -43.70 -17.15
C SER A 76 2.45 -44.54 -16.82
N ASP A 77 2.46 -45.81 -17.22
CA ASP A 77 3.54 -46.76 -16.86
C ASP A 77 4.92 -46.37 -17.41
N ASP A 78 4.96 -45.49 -18.41
CA ASP A 78 6.16 -44.89 -19.00
C ASP A 78 6.64 -43.63 -18.26
N GLY A 79 6.01 -43.28 -17.13
CA GLY A 79 6.35 -42.10 -16.32
C GLY A 79 5.78 -40.79 -16.85
N THR A 80 4.91 -40.82 -17.86
CA THR A 80 4.30 -39.62 -18.44
C THR A 80 2.97 -39.26 -17.76
N CYS A 81 2.66 -37.96 -17.67
CA CYS A 81 1.38 -37.47 -17.13
C CYS A 81 0.35 -37.33 -18.25
N GLN A 82 -0.84 -37.94 -18.09
CA GLN A 82 -1.95 -37.94 -19.06
C GLN A 82 -3.29 -37.54 -18.45
#